data_AF-A0A6L7XSE3-F1
#
_entry.id   AF-A0A6L7XSE3-F1
#
_cell.length_a   1.000
_cell.length_b   1.000
_cell.length_c   1.000
_cell.angle_alpha   90.00
_cell.angle_beta   90.00
_cell.angle_gamma   90.00
#
_symmetry.space_group_name_H-M   'P 1'
#
loop_
_entity.id
_entity.type
_entity.pdbx_description
1 polymer ?
#
loop_
_entity_poly.entity_id
_entity_poly.type
_entity_poly.pdbx_seq_one_letter_code
_entity_poly.pdbx_strand_id
1 'polypeptide(L)'
;MIRPYTSFRVAWFGVRSVASRTSGKSREAIAADGPVLLSGGNPQIPKGDGDAPVQAYIAAMPEWKQDIGRALDGLIVRTVPGVCKAVRWNSPFYGVEGQGWFLSYHVFTRYVKVTFFKGSSLDPAPPGGSKGKDKDSRWIDIHEDDLDEAQMTRWVQQAAKLPGWDLT
;
A
#
# COMPACT_ATOMS: atom_id res chain seq x y z
N MET A 1 -63.77 -27.40 18.77
CA MET A 1 -64.02 -28.41 19.84
C MET A 1 -64.14 -29.77 19.16
N ILE A 2 -63.47 -30.81 19.69
CA ILE A 2 -63.55 -32.24 19.28
C ILE A 2 -62.92 -32.64 17.91
N ARG A 3 -62.01 -33.64 17.96
CA ARG A 3 -61.51 -34.48 16.83
C ARG A 3 -62.25 -35.84 16.85
N PRO A 4 -62.33 -36.59 15.73
CA PRO A 4 -61.49 -37.80 15.53
C PRO A 4 -61.16 -38.08 14.01
N TYR A 5 -60.37 -39.06 13.50
CA TYR A 5 -59.40 -40.04 14.04
C TYR A 5 -58.40 -40.57 12.93
N THR A 6 -57.64 -41.63 13.28
CA THR A 6 -56.89 -42.70 12.54
C THR A 6 -57.20 -43.04 11.05
N SER A 7 -56.36 -43.76 10.26
CA SER A 7 -54.95 -44.27 10.34
C SER A 7 -54.54 -45.03 9.04
N PHE A 8 -53.27 -45.48 8.95
CA PHE A 8 -52.67 -46.53 8.05
C PHE A 8 -52.27 -46.10 6.61
N ARG A 9 -50.96 -46.13 6.23
CA ARG A 9 -50.11 -47.28 5.74
C ARG A 9 -50.49 -47.74 4.31
N VAL A 10 -49.63 -48.05 3.34
CA VAL A 10 -48.16 -48.14 3.11
C VAL A 10 -47.92 -47.72 1.62
N ALA A 11 -46.75 -47.31 1.11
CA ALA A 11 -45.70 -48.18 0.52
C ALA A 11 -44.66 -47.33 -0.25
N TRP A 12 -43.50 -47.91 -0.58
CA TRP A 12 -42.30 -47.20 -1.05
C TRP A 12 -41.77 -47.80 -2.37
N PHE A 13 -41.55 -46.95 -3.37
CA PHE A 13 -40.69 -47.17 -4.55
C PHE A 13 -40.02 -45.80 -4.82
N GLY A 14 -38.70 -45.67 -4.79
CA GLY A 14 -37.82 -45.83 -5.96
C GLY A 14 -38.05 -44.69 -6.96
N VAL A 15 -37.12 -43.76 -7.24
CA VAL A 15 -35.71 -43.96 -7.63
C VAL A 15 -34.84 -42.72 -7.34
N ARG A 16 -33.55 -42.96 -7.04
CA ARG A 16 -32.30 -42.15 -7.14
C ARG A 16 -32.42 -40.69 -7.65
N SER A 17 -31.89 -39.70 -6.92
CA SER A 17 -30.53 -39.10 -7.08
C SER A 17 -30.30 -38.41 -8.44
N VAL A 18 -29.82 -37.16 -8.56
CA VAL A 18 -28.65 -36.52 -7.89
C VAL A 18 -28.89 -35.02 -7.69
N ALA A 19 -28.48 -34.47 -6.54
CA ALA A 19 -28.31 -33.02 -6.38
C ALA A 19 -27.00 -32.56 -7.04
N SER A 20 -27.07 -31.72 -8.08
CA SER A 20 -25.89 -31.14 -8.72
C SER A 20 -25.25 -30.09 -7.81
N ARG A 21 -24.25 -30.50 -7.04
CA ARG A 21 -23.27 -29.58 -6.46
C ARG A 21 -22.20 -29.30 -7.50
N THR A 22 -22.27 -28.15 -8.16
CA THR A 22 -21.16 -27.61 -8.94
C THR A 22 -20.04 -27.17 -8.00
N SER A 23 -19.21 -28.12 -7.59
CA SER A 23 -17.94 -27.84 -6.91
C SER A 23 -16.98 -27.18 -7.90
N GLY A 24 -17.08 -25.86 -8.03
CA GLY A 24 -16.00 -25.07 -8.61
C GLY A 24 -14.75 -25.33 -7.79
N LYS A 25 -13.73 -25.94 -8.39
CA LYS A 25 -12.40 -26.05 -7.79
C LYS A 25 -11.84 -24.64 -7.66
N SER A 26 -12.07 -24.01 -6.51
CA SER A 26 -11.21 -22.95 -6.02
C SER A 26 -9.80 -23.52 -5.99
N ARG A 27 -8.96 -23.09 -6.92
CA ARG A 27 -7.52 -23.15 -6.68
C ARG A 27 -7.27 -22.22 -5.50
N GLU A 28 -7.20 -22.79 -4.30
CA GLU A 28 -6.35 -22.20 -3.28
C GLU A 28 -4.99 -22.03 -3.95
N ALA A 29 -4.65 -20.78 -4.24
CA ALA A 29 -3.29 -20.45 -4.60
C ALA A 29 -2.45 -20.89 -3.40
N ILE A 30 -1.50 -21.80 -3.64
CA ILE A 30 -0.50 -22.16 -2.65
C ILE A 30 0.20 -20.84 -2.34
N ALA A 31 -0.11 -20.26 -1.17
CA ALA A 31 0.52 -19.04 -0.74
C ALA A 31 2.01 -19.36 -0.63
N ALA A 32 2.84 -18.65 -1.40
CA ALA A 32 4.24 -18.56 -1.03
C ALA A 32 4.28 -17.90 0.36
N ASP A 33 5.04 -18.45 1.30
CA ASP A 33 5.07 -18.02 2.72
C ASP A 33 5.70 -16.62 2.95
N GLY A 34 5.66 -15.75 1.94
CA GLY A 34 6.21 -14.40 1.98
C GLY A 34 5.47 -13.43 1.04
N PRO A 35 5.71 -12.12 1.18
CA PRO A 35 5.06 -11.11 0.36
C PRO A 35 5.38 -11.27 -1.12
N VAL A 36 4.39 -11.02 -1.98
CA VAL A 36 4.61 -10.98 -3.43
C VAL A 36 5.37 -9.71 -3.79
N LEU A 37 6.53 -9.86 -4.44
CA LEU A 37 7.37 -8.75 -4.88
C LEU A 37 7.40 -8.66 -6.40
N LEU A 38 7.42 -7.42 -6.92
CA LEU A 38 7.69 -7.13 -8.32
C LEU A 38 9.19 -7.28 -8.64
N SER A 39 9.51 -7.31 -9.94
CA SER A 39 10.89 -7.19 -10.42
C SER A 39 11.57 -5.96 -9.81
N GLY A 40 12.72 -6.14 -9.16
CA GLY A 40 13.41 -5.08 -8.41
C GLY A 40 13.13 -5.08 -6.89
N GLY A 41 12.30 -6.00 -6.39
CA GLY A 41 12.06 -6.20 -4.95
C GLY A 41 10.94 -5.34 -4.36
N ASN A 42 10.20 -4.61 -5.19
CA ASN A 42 9.12 -3.72 -4.74
C ASN A 42 7.86 -4.51 -4.31
N PRO A 43 7.29 -4.28 -3.11
CA PRO A 43 6.07 -4.95 -2.68
C PRO A 43 4.87 -4.78 -3.63
N GLN A 44 4.22 -5.88 -3.99
CA GLN A 44 3.04 -5.87 -4.87
C GLN A 44 1.74 -5.67 -4.07
N ILE A 45 1.54 -4.47 -3.53
CA ILE A 45 0.27 -4.11 -2.85
C ILE A 45 -0.73 -3.48 -3.82
N PRO A 46 -2.02 -3.88 -3.83
CA PRO A 46 -3.07 -3.25 -4.62
C PRO A 46 -3.25 -1.75 -4.33
N LYS A 47 -3.82 -1.00 -5.27
CA LYS A 47 -4.27 0.37 -5.03
C LYS A 47 -5.28 0.39 -3.87
N GLY A 48 -5.06 1.28 -2.91
CA GLY A 48 -5.95 1.48 -1.77
C GLY A 48 -5.70 2.83 -1.10
N ASP A 49 -6.64 3.24 -0.26
CA ASP A 49 -6.60 4.50 0.49
C ASP A 49 -6.51 4.27 2.00
N GLY A 50 -5.96 5.25 2.71
CA GLY A 50 -5.75 5.20 4.15
C GLY A 50 -4.47 4.47 4.56
N ASP A 51 -4.37 4.21 5.86
CA ASP A 51 -3.18 3.65 6.50
C ASP A 51 -2.96 2.17 6.21
N ALA A 52 -4.03 1.35 6.25
CA ALA A 52 -3.97 -0.10 6.07
C ALA A 52 -3.17 -0.58 4.82
N PRO A 53 -3.37 -0.05 3.60
CA PRO A 53 -2.57 -0.47 2.44
C PRO A 53 -1.10 -0.03 2.54
N VAL A 54 -0.81 1.09 3.22
CA VAL A 54 0.58 1.54 3.45
C VAL A 54 1.28 0.67 4.49
N GLN A 55 0.60 0.30 5.59
CA GLN A 55 1.16 -0.65 6.56
C GLN A 55 1.36 -2.05 5.95
N ALA A 56 0.44 -2.51 5.09
CA ALA A 56 0.62 -3.75 4.33
C ALA A 56 1.83 -3.69 3.39
N TYR A 57 2.09 -2.53 2.78
CA TYR A 57 3.29 -2.30 1.97
C TYR A 57 4.56 -2.37 2.83
N ILE A 58 4.59 -1.64 3.96
CA ILE A 58 5.74 -1.61 4.87
C ILE A 58 6.03 -3.00 5.41
N ALA A 59 5.00 -3.75 5.86
CA ALA A 59 5.14 -5.13 6.31
C ALA A 59 5.72 -6.06 5.22
N ALA A 60 5.44 -5.77 3.94
CA ALA A 60 5.95 -6.52 2.80
C ALA A 60 7.33 -6.08 2.28
N MET A 61 7.91 -4.98 2.78
CA MET A 61 9.24 -4.52 2.37
C MET A 61 10.32 -5.54 2.83
N PRO A 62 11.27 -5.94 1.95
CA PRO A 62 12.25 -6.97 2.28
C PRO A 62 13.45 -6.42 3.08
N GLU A 63 13.94 -7.23 4.02
CA GLU A 63 15.19 -7.00 4.77
C GLU A 63 15.16 -5.65 5.53
N TRP A 64 16.32 -5.00 5.69
CA TRP A 64 16.50 -3.66 6.30
C TRP A 64 15.56 -2.57 5.74
N LYS A 65 15.02 -2.76 4.52
CA LYS A 65 14.11 -1.79 3.89
C LYS A 65 12.80 -1.72 4.65
N GLN A 66 12.43 -2.76 5.40
CA GLN A 66 11.27 -2.76 6.30
C GLN A 66 11.43 -1.75 7.44
N ASP A 67 12.63 -1.61 8.00
CA ASP A 67 12.93 -0.62 9.05
C ASP A 67 12.98 0.80 8.50
N ILE A 68 13.53 1.00 7.30
CA ILE A 68 13.43 2.29 6.58
C ILE A 68 11.96 2.66 6.32
N GLY A 69 11.12 1.70 5.91
CA GLY A 69 9.68 1.91 5.73
C GLY A 69 8.97 2.35 7.02
N ARG A 70 9.25 1.66 8.15
CA ARG A 70 8.75 2.03 9.48
C ARG A 70 9.21 3.42 9.91
N ALA A 71 10.49 3.73 9.74
CA ALA A 71 11.08 5.00 10.14
C ALA A 71 10.48 6.16 9.33
N LEU A 72 10.37 6.01 8.00
CA LEU A 72 9.75 7.01 7.12
C LEU A 72 8.28 7.24 7.48
N ASP A 73 7.47 6.19 7.63
CA ASP A 73 6.04 6.35 7.95
C ASP A 73 5.83 7.04 9.31
N GLY A 74 6.55 6.57 10.34
CA GLY A 74 6.51 7.18 11.67
C GLY A 74 6.98 8.64 11.66
N LEU A 75 8.05 8.96 10.93
CA LEU A 75 8.54 10.33 10.78
C LEU A 75 7.52 11.24 10.07
N ILE A 76 6.93 10.79 8.97
CA ILE A 76 5.96 11.57 8.20
C ILE A 76 4.70 11.83 9.04
N VAL A 77 4.16 10.82 9.72
CA VAL A 77 2.97 10.97 10.60
C VAL A 77 3.23 11.92 11.77
N ARG A 78 4.41 11.84 12.41
CA ARG A 78 4.81 12.79 13.48
C ARG A 78 4.97 14.22 12.96
N THR A 79 5.45 14.37 11.73
CA THR A 79 5.77 15.67 11.12
C THR A 79 4.54 16.38 10.56
N VAL A 80 3.57 15.61 10.05
CA VAL A 80 2.33 16.11 9.44
C VAL A 80 1.14 15.36 10.07
N PRO A 81 0.64 15.81 11.23
CA PRO A 81 -0.54 15.22 11.85
C PRO A 81 -1.74 15.29 10.90
N GLY A 82 -2.43 14.16 10.71
CA GLY A 82 -3.54 14.05 9.75
C GLY A 82 -3.13 13.83 8.29
N VAL A 83 -1.85 13.53 8.00
CA VAL A 83 -1.38 13.20 6.65
C VAL A 83 -2.24 12.11 5.99
N CYS A 84 -2.69 12.39 4.77
CA CYS A 84 -3.40 11.43 3.94
C CYS A 84 -2.41 10.38 3.43
N LYS A 85 -2.81 9.11 3.45
CA LYS A 85 -2.01 7.97 3.00
C LYS A 85 -2.74 7.20 1.89
N ALA A 86 -1.98 6.65 0.94
CA ALA A 86 -2.50 5.76 -0.08
C ALA A 86 -1.40 4.84 -0.65
N VAL A 87 -1.82 3.77 -1.32
CA VAL A 87 -0.99 3.07 -2.32
C VAL A 87 -1.50 3.40 -3.72
N ARG A 88 -0.59 3.80 -4.60
CA ARG A 88 -0.83 4.08 -6.03
C ARG A 88 0.34 3.53 -6.85
N TRP A 89 0.04 2.88 -7.98
CA TRP A 89 1.06 2.26 -8.86
C TRP A 89 2.13 1.44 -8.08
N ASN A 90 1.69 0.64 -7.11
CA ASN A 90 2.54 -0.16 -6.22
C ASN A 90 3.59 0.65 -5.41
N SER A 91 3.31 1.91 -5.09
CA SER A 91 4.14 2.75 -4.22
C SER A 91 3.27 3.43 -3.15
N PRO A 92 3.75 3.63 -1.91
CA PRO A 92 3.10 4.49 -0.93
C PRO A 92 3.15 5.96 -1.35
N PHE A 93 2.08 6.69 -1.03
CA PHE A 93 1.87 8.11 -1.30
C PHE A 93 1.41 8.81 -0.01
N TYR A 94 1.93 10.01 0.23
CA TYR A 94 1.64 10.85 1.39
C TYR A 94 1.27 12.26 0.91
N GLY A 95 0.20 12.81 1.48
CA GLY A 95 -0.42 14.05 1.01
C GLY A 95 -1.15 14.79 2.12
N VAL A 96 -1.61 16.00 1.78
CA VAL A 96 -2.50 16.79 2.64
C VAL A 96 -3.76 17.10 1.82
N GLU A 97 -4.93 16.87 2.42
CA GLU A 97 -6.25 17.14 1.82
C GLU A 97 -6.33 18.61 1.36
N GLY A 98 -6.82 18.84 0.14
CA GLY A 98 -6.84 20.16 -0.48
C GLY A 98 -5.48 20.78 -0.86
N GLN A 99 -4.35 20.10 -0.61
CA GLN A 99 -3.02 20.51 -1.07
C GLN A 99 -2.42 19.59 -2.13
N GLY A 100 -2.68 18.28 -2.07
CA GLY A 100 -2.08 17.30 -2.99
C GLY A 100 -1.25 16.22 -2.30
N TRP A 101 -0.90 15.18 -3.04
CA TRP A 101 0.22 14.30 -2.71
C TRP A 101 1.54 15.08 -2.83
N PHE A 102 2.42 15.01 -1.82
CA PHE A 102 3.71 15.72 -1.83
C PHE A 102 4.91 14.76 -1.86
N LEU A 103 4.74 13.53 -1.37
CA LEU A 103 5.80 12.52 -1.27
C LEU A 103 5.30 11.13 -1.73
N SER A 104 6.16 10.38 -2.40
CA SER A 104 6.01 8.93 -2.61
C SER A 104 7.37 8.24 -2.47
N TYR A 105 7.38 6.94 -2.14
CA TYR A 105 8.61 6.15 -2.18
C TYR A 105 8.43 4.78 -2.86
N HIS A 106 9.51 4.25 -3.40
CA HIS A 106 9.54 2.97 -4.12
C HIS A 106 10.76 2.15 -3.71
N VAL A 107 10.59 0.84 -3.56
CA VAL A 107 11.68 -0.08 -3.19
C VAL A 107 12.41 -0.57 -4.42
N PHE A 108 13.73 -0.41 -4.45
CA PHE A 108 14.63 -1.03 -5.42
C PHE A 108 15.54 -2.03 -4.71
N THR A 109 16.19 -2.91 -5.49
CA THR A 109 17.06 -3.98 -4.98
C THR A 109 18.15 -3.49 -4.01
N ARG A 110 18.63 -2.24 -4.18
CA ARG A 110 19.75 -1.67 -3.44
C ARG A 110 19.41 -0.46 -2.57
N TYR A 111 18.25 0.18 -2.76
CA TYR A 111 17.88 1.42 -2.09
C TYR A 111 16.36 1.61 -2.02
N VAL A 112 15.91 2.45 -1.09
CA VAL A 112 14.55 2.99 -1.07
C VAL A 112 14.59 4.40 -1.67
N LYS A 113 13.94 4.60 -2.82
CA LYS A 113 13.88 5.91 -3.47
C LYS A 113 12.73 6.71 -2.89
N VAL A 114 13.01 7.80 -2.17
CA VAL A 114 12.00 8.75 -1.69
C VAL A 114 11.96 9.95 -2.65
N THR A 115 10.79 10.19 -3.25
CA THR A 115 10.55 11.24 -4.24
C THR A 115 9.61 12.31 -3.69
N PHE A 116 10.03 13.57 -3.80
CA PHE A 116 9.23 14.76 -3.52
C PHE A 116 8.79 15.39 -4.83
N PHE A 117 7.47 15.55 -5.04
CA PHE A 117 6.94 15.98 -6.35
C PHE A 117 7.29 17.44 -6.69
N LYS A 118 7.35 18.30 -5.67
CA LYS A 118 7.90 19.68 -5.73
C LYS A 118 9.31 19.78 -5.11
N GLY A 119 10.09 18.71 -5.21
CA GLY A 119 11.42 18.60 -4.61
C GLY A 119 12.43 19.69 -5.01
N SER A 120 12.26 20.33 -6.18
CA SER A 120 13.07 21.47 -6.63
C SER A 120 12.88 22.74 -5.81
N SER A 121 11.78 22.85 -5.07
CA SER A 121 11.40 23.99 -4.24
C SER A 121 11.74 23.79 -2.75
N LEU A 122 12.42 22.70 -2.42
CA LEU A 122 12.90 22.41 -1.06
C LEU A 122 14.32 22.95 -0.89
N ASP A 123 14.65 23.36 0.34
CA ASP A 123 15.98 23.83 0.72
C ASP A 123 16.57 22.97 1.86
N PRO A 124 17.76 22.34 1.67
CA PRO A 124 18.40 22.11 0.37
C PRO A 124 17.52 21.23 -0.53
N ALA A 125 17.67 21.28 -1.86
CA ALA A 125 16.94 20.37 -2.73
C ALA A 125 17.51 18.93 -2.60
N PRO A 126 16.68 17.87 -2.59
CA PRO A 126 17.17 16.49 -2.66
C PRO A 126 18.05 16.27 -3.91
N PRO A 127 19.14 15.49 -3.83
CA PRO A 127 20.22 15.52 -4.82
C PRO A 127 19.85 14.85 -6.16
N GLY A 128 18.96 13.85 -6.15
CA GLY A 128 18.48 13.19 -7.35
C GLY A 128 17.44 14.06 -8.08
N GLY A 129 17.53 14.19 -9.40
CA GLY A 129 16.58 14.99 -10.18
C GLY A 129 16.55 14.62 -11.66
N SER A 130 15.38 14.79 -12.28
CA SER A 130 15.21 14.52 -13.70
C SER A 130 15.84 15.65 -14.52
N LYS A 131 16.67 15.27 -15.51
CA LYS A 131 17.12 16.18 -16.58
C LYS A 131 16.06 16.38 -17.67
N GLY A 132 14.93 15.67 -17.58
CA GLY A 132 13.85 15.64 -18.57
C GLY A 132 12.73 16.66 -18.30
N LYS A 133 11.49 16.26 -18.60
CA LYS A 133 10.30 17.13 -18.50
C LYS A 133 9.89 17.43 -17.05
N ASP A 134 10.00 16.45 -16.16
CA ASP A 134 9.62 16.58 -14.74
C ASP A 134 10.71 17.27 -13.91
N LYS A 135 10.93 18.56 -14.22
CA LYS A 135 11.98 19.39 -13.61
C LYS A 135 11.75 19.66 -12.11
N ASP A 136 10.52 19.53 -11.64
CA ASP A 136 10.15 19.84 -10.25
C ASP A 136 10.43 18.71 -9.28
N SER A 137 10.34 17.45 -9.73
CA SER A 137 10.54 16.31 -8.84
C SER A 137 12.02 16.11 -8.51
N ARG A 138 12.31 15.90 -7.21
CA ARG A 138 13.63 15.49 -6.72
C ARG A 138 13.48 14.27 -5.83
N TRP A 139 14.54 13.48 -5.72
CA TRP A 139 14.55 12.28 -4.90
C TRP A 139 15.88 12.09 -4.15
N ILE A 140 15.84 11.24 -3.14
CA ILE A 140 17.00 10.66 -2.48
C ILE A 140 16.89 9.13 -2.57
N ASP A 141 18.02 8.46 -2.78
CA ASP A 141 18.12 7.00 -2.83
C ASP A 141 18.75 6.54 -1.51
N ILE A 142 17.91 6.13 -0.55
CA ILE A 142 18.33 5.75 0.81
C ILE A 142 18.87 4.32 0.80
N HIS A 143 20.10 4.16 1.27
CA HIS A 143 20.74 2.86 1.43
C HIS A 143 20.58 2.35 2.88
N GLU A 144 21.12 1.16 3.16
CA GLU A 144 21.17 0.59 4.51
C GLU A 144 21.93 1.56 5.44
N ASP A 145 21.35 1.85 6.62
CA ASP A 145 21.84 2.80 7.63
C ASP A 145 22.01 4.29 7.20
N ASP A 146 21.50 4.68 6.02
CA ASP A 146 21.72 6.00 5.38
C ASP A 146 20.54 7.00 5.57
N LEU A 147 19.66 6.79 6.55
CA LEU A 147 18.52 7.69 6.80
C LEU A 147 18.87 8.84 7.74
N ASP A 148 19.18 10.01 7.18
CA ASP A 148 19.17 11.28 7.92
C ASP A 148 17.72 11.70 8.25
N GLU A 149 17.21 11.27 9.41
CA GLU A 149 15.88 11.67 9.91
C GLU A 149 15.72 13.18 10.07
N ALA A 150 16.79 13.93 10.38
CA ALA A 150 16.70 15.37 10.59
C ALA A 150 16.51 16.11 9.25
N GLN A 151 17.24 15.73 8.21
CA GLN A 151 17.06 16.27 6.86
C GLN A 151 15.74 15.79 6.23
N MET A 152 15.35 14.53 6.44
CA MET A 152 14.06 14.01 5.99
C MET A 152 12.89 14.79 6.61
N THR A 153 12.96 15.07 7.92
CA THR A 153 11.97 15.91 8.61
C THR A 153 11.89 17.31 8.00
N ARG A 154 13.04 17.96 7.75
CA ARG A 154 13.08 19.28 7.08
C ARG A 154 12.41 19.27 5.71
N TRP A 155 12.60 18.21 4.92
CA TRP A 155 11.96 18.08 3.60
C TRP A 155 10.46 17.84 3.69
N VAL A 156 10.00 16.95 4.58
CA VAL A 156 8.57 16.68 4.78
C VAL A 156 7.83 17.93 5.26
N GLN A 157 8.39 18.70 6.19
CA GLN A 157 7.82 19.97 6.68
C GLN A 157 7.67 21.04 5.60
N GLN A 158 8.57 21.06 4.62
CA GLN A 158 8.51 21.99 3.49
C GLN A 158 7.52 21.49 2.44
N ALA A 159 7.62 20.22 2.04
CA ALA A 159 6.81 19.62 0.99
C ALA A 159 5.31 19.63 1.31
N ALA A 160 4.93 19.40 2.58
CA ALA A 160 3.54 19.43 3.03
C ALA A 160 2.87 20.84 2.99
N LYS A 161 3.65 21.91 2.74
CA LYS A 161 3.16 23.30 2.58
C LYS A 161 3.10 23.74 1.12
N LEU A 162 3.51 22.89 0.19
CA LEU A 162 3.53 23.18 -1.24
C LEU A 162 2.34 22.51 -1.92
N PRO A 163 1.77 23.11 -2.98
CA PRO A 163 0.76 22.46 -3.80
C PRO A 163 1.38 21.22 -4.46
N GLY A 164 0.87 20.06 -4.05
CA GLY A 164 1.23 18.74 -4.54
C GLY A 164 0.47 18.35 -5.80
N TRP A 165 0.36 17.05 -6.02
CA TRP A 165 -0.32 16.45 -7.18
C TRP A 165 -1.64 15.79 -6.75
N ASP A 166 -2.74 16.02 -7.48
CA ASP A 166 -4.00 15.26 -7.54
C ASP A 166 -4.41 14.46 -6.28
N LEU A 167 -4.52 15.17 -5.15
CA LEU A 167 -5.32 14.78 -3.98
C LEU A 167 -6.37 15.86 -3.76
N THR A 168 -7.54 15.62 -4.35
CA THR A 168 -8.77 16.41 -4.17
C THR A 168 -9.47 15.99 -2.89
#